data_AF-A0A6G0TTX5-F1
#
_entry.id   AF-A0A6G0TTX5-F1
#
_cell.length_a   1.000
_cell.length_b   1.000
_cell.length_c   1.000
_cell.angle_alpha   90.00
_cell.angle_beta   90.00
_cell.angle_gamma   90.00
#
_symmetry.space_group_name_H-M   'P 1'
#
loop_
_entity.id
_entity.type
_entity.pdbx_description
1 polymer ?
#
loop_
_entity_poly.entity_id
_entity_poly.type
_entity_poly.pdbx_seq_one_letter_code
_entity_poly.pdbx_strand_id
1 'polypeptide(L)'
;MTEFIDINVSTGLTRWRCITKDCKAKMYTENNAIVHNYCEYLIHNHKPYVRTIGEIKEASQFTTTDIKRLRKNIYEARRKVLPANPKNIQEVHEYLGAMDLKTKQEPYEVFECFVDNFMANRPIDDLVSKYSDYLVDNYLTENCDYPPTLWASASSSLRRTTNNCESFHANFNKKSPSINTLVNVLINQVQTEVYIKLRSIHLPNVAQDRRVRDRQNRNEQFITQYKNGCIDRYEFVKEISYNYMHWRKR
;
A
#
# COMPACT_ATOMS: atom_id res chain seq x y z
N MET A 1 -6.26 21.07 -13.65
CA MET A 1 -5.91 19.72 -13.13
C MET A 1 -4.65 19.25 -13.82
N THR A 2 -3.70 18.72 -13.06
CA THR A 2 -2.40 18.22 -13.53
C THR A 2 -2.20 16.79 -13.03
N GLU A 3 -1.54 15.95 -13.82
CA GLU A 3 -1.18 14.57 -13.49
C GLU A 3 0.24 14.51 -12.91
N PHE A 4 0.42 13.67 -11.89
CA PHE A 4 1.73 13.38 -11.30
C PHE A 4 2.56 12.57 -12.27
N ILE A 5 3.83 12.94 -12.47
CA ILE A 5 4.75 12.19 -13.33
C ILE A 5 5.79 11.47 -12.49
N ASP A 6 6.60 12.20 -11.74
CA ASP A 6 7.78 11.70 -11.06
C ASP A 6 8.23 12.64 -9.94
N ILE A 7 9.12 12.11 -9.08
CA ILE A 7 9.77 12.85 -7.99
C ILE A 7 11.26 12.78 -8.24
N ASN A 8 11.92 13.93 -8.23
CA ASN A 8 13.38 14.00 -8.20
C ASN A 8 13.87 13.78 -6.76
N VAL A 9 14.47 12.61 -6.51
CA VAL A 9 14.93 12.18 -5.18
C VAL A 9 16.08 13.06 -4.65
N SER A 10 16.88 13.65 -5.53
CA SER A 10 18.02 14.50 -5.13
C SER A 10 17.61 15.91 -4.68
N THR A 11 16.46 16.40 -5.14
CA THR A 11 16.00 17.78 -4.88
C THR A 11 14.64 17.85 -4.18
N GLY A 12 14.00 16.71 -3.88
CA GLY A 12 12.66 16.67 -3.27
C GLY A 12 11.53 17.22 -4.15
N LEU A 13 11.81 17.55 -5.42
CA LEU A 13 10.86 18.19 -6.32
C LEU A 13 9.92 17.17 -6.95
N THR A 14 8.63 17.41 -6.80
CA THR A 14 7.56 16.70 -7.51
C THR A 14 7.22 17.41 -8.80
N ARG A 15 7.16 16.67 -9.90
CA ARG A 15 6.84 17.21 -11.23
C ARG A 15 5.45 16.75 -11.68
N TRP A 16 4.73 17.71 -12.23
CA TRP A 16 3.37 17.58 -12.73
C TRP A 16 3.30 17.97 -14.21
N ARG A 17 2.39 17.35 -14.98
CA ARG A 17 2.04 17.75 -16.36
C ARG A 17 0.54 17.98 -16.47
N CYS A 18 0.12 18.84 -17.39
CA CYS A 18 -1.29 18.94 -17.75
C CYS A 18 -1.88 17.58 -18.20
N ILE A 19 -3.14 17.31 -17.81
CA ILE A 19 -3.88 16.11 -18.24
C ILE A 19 -4.32 16.16 -19.71
N THR A 20 -4.37 17.36 -20.30
CA THR A 20 -4.76 17.55 -21.70
C THR A 20 -3.63 17.04 -22.59
N LYS A 21 -3.90 16.04 -23.44
CA LYS A 21 -2.88 15.37 -24.26
C LYS A 21 -2.04 16.34 -25.10
N ASP A 22 -2.67 17.38 -25.63
CA ASP A 22 -2.02 18.37 -26.51
C ASP A 22 -1.35 19.52 -25.73
N CYS A 23 -1.41 19.49 -24.40
CA CYS A 23 -0.84 20.52 -23.54
C CYS A 23 0.53 20.10 -23.00
N LYS A 24 1.56 20.87 -23.34
CA LYS A 24 2.94 20.63 -22.90
C LYS A 24 3.26 21.25 -21.53
N ALA A 25 2.27 21.84 -20.86
CA ALA A 25 2.47 22.54 -19.61
C ALA A 25 2.93 21.60 -18.48
N LYS A 26 3.91 22.05 -17.70
CA LYS A 26 4.54 21.34 -16.58
C LYS A 26 4.65 22.28 -15.38
N MET A 27 4.54 21.70 -14.20
CA MET A 27 4.64 22.41 -12.92
C MET A 27 5.51 21.60 -11.95
N TYR A 28 6.26 22.28 -11.09
CA TYR A 28 7.08 21.62 -10.07
C TYR A 28 6.70 22.13 -8.68
N THR A 29 6.57 21.20 -7.74
CA THR A 29 6.23 21.48 -6.35
C THR A 29 7.21 20.82 -5.39
N GLU A 30 7.54 21.48 -4.29
CA GLU A 30 8.31 20.97 -3.17
C GLU A 30 7.49 21.24 -1.91
N ASN A 31 7.30 20.24 -1.05
CA ASN A 31 6.50 20.36 0.18
C ASN A 31 5.10 20.97 -0.06
N ASN A 32 4.43 20.57 -1.14
CA ASN A 32 3.13 21.10 -1.59
C ASN A 32 3.11 22.59 -1.96
N ALA A 33 4.26 23.27 -2.05
CA ALA A 33 4.37 24.62 -2.58
C ALA A 33 4.92 24.59 -4.00
N ILE A 34 4.43 25.48 -4.88
CA ILE A 34 4.94 25.62 -6.25
C ILE A 34 6.28 26.37 -6.18
N VAL A 35 7.35 25.76 -6.69
CA VAL A 35 8.73 26.26 -6.49
C VAL A 35 9.33 26.82 -7.76
N HIS A 36 9.04 26.20 -8.92
CA HIS A 36 9.48 26.72 -10.22
C HIS A 36 8.28 27.29 -10.97
N ASN A 37 8.06 28.60 -10.78
CA ASN A 37 7.09 29.41 -11.52
C ASN A 37 7.72 30.16 -12.72
N TYR A 38 9.05 30.09 -12.87
CA TYR A 38 9.76 30.77 -13.95
C TYR A 38 10.20 29.75 -14.98
N CYS A 39 9.41 29.62 -16.06
CA CYS A 39 9.83 29.27 -17.42
C CYS A 39 8.56 29.01 -18.25
N GLU A 40 8.69 29.10 -19.58
CA GLU A 40 7.70 28.99 -20.66
C GLU A 40 6.71 27.80 -20.62
N TYR A 41 6.77 26.96 -19.58
CA TYR A 41 6.06 25.70 -19.42
C TYR A 41 4.82 25.76 -18.51
N LEU A 42 4.44 26.91 -17.96
CA LEU A 42 3.16 27.06 -17.23
C LEU A 42 2.00 27.56 -18.12
N ILE A 43 2.31 27.86 -19.39
CA ILE A 43 1.33 28.37 -20.35
C ILE A 43 0.51 27.19 -20.89
N HIS A 44 -0.77 27.17 -20.54
CA HIS A 44 -1.73 26.23 -21.10
C HIS A 44 -2.24 26.75 -22.44
N ASN A 45 -2.19 25.92 -23.47
CA ASN A 45 -2.76 26.17 -24.79
C ASN A 45 -4.27 25.85 -24.88
N HIS A 46 -4.94 25.71 -23.74
CA HIS A 46 -6.36 25.43 -23.65
C HIS A 46 -6.99 26.28 -22.55
N LYS A 47 -8.29 26.55 -22.68
CA LYS A 47 -9.05 27.23 -21.63
C LYS A 47 -9.06 26.38 -20.35
N PRO A 48 -9.19 27.00 -19.16
CA PRO A 48 -9.35 26.27 -17.92
C PRO A 48 -10.50 25.28 -18.04
N TYR A 49 -10.23 24.02 -17.71
CA TYR A 49 -11.26 22.99 -17.68
C TYR A 49 -12.21 23.28 -16.52
N VAL A 50 -13.39 23.82 -16.85
CA VAL A 50 -14.50 24.01 -15.91
C VAL A 50 -15.33 22.74 -15.96
N ARG A 51 -15.33 21.94 -14.88
CA ARG A 51 -16.35 20.89 -14.73
C ARG A 51 -17.67 21.60 -14.47
N THR A 52 -18.56 21.62 -15.45
CA THR A 52 -19.99 21.70 -15.15
C THR A 52 -20.29 20.53 -14.24
N ILE A 53 -20.79 20.80 -13.04
CA ILE A 53 -21.29 19.77 -12.13
C ILE A 53 -22.52 19.21 -12.82
N GLY A 54 -22.32 18.16 -13.62
CA GLY A 54 -23.40 17.42 -14.25
C GLY A 54 -24.31 16.85 -13.17
N GLU A 55 -25.60 16.83 -13.46
CA GLU A 55 -26.65 16.25 -12.62
C GLU A 55 -26.18 14.95 -11.98
N ILE A 56 -26.45 14.84 -10.67
CA ILE A 56 -26.17 13.66 -9.87
C ILE A 56 -26.96 12.50 -10.49
N LYS A 57 -26.31 11.69 -11.33
CA LYS A 57 -26.82 10.36 -11.66
C LYS A 57 -26.79 9.55 -10.37
N GLU A 58 -27.95 9.03 -9.99
CA GLU A 58 -28.12 8.20 -8.80
C GLU A 58 -27.00 7.16 -8.68
N ALA A 59 -26.43 7.07 -7.49
CA ALA A 59 -25.34 6.16 -7.13
C ALA A 59 -25.82 4.70 -7.02
N SER A 60 -26.55 4.19 -8.02
CA SER A 60 -27.28 2.93 -7.91
C SER A 60 -26.70 1.74 -8.67
N GLN A 61 -25.58 1.86 -9.40
CA GLN A 61 -24.96 0.67 -10.01
C GLN A 61 -23.44 0.69 -9.88
N PHE A 62 -22.96 -0.12 -8.94
CA PHE A 62 -21.55 -0.50 -8.82
C PHE A 62 -21.12 -1.23 -10.10
N THR A 63 -20.29 -0.57 -10.92
CA THR A 63 -19.97 -1.10 -12.25
C THR A 63 -18.77 -2.03 -12.20
N THR A 64 -18.60 -2.86 -13.24
CA THR A 64 -17.38 -3.66 -13.42
C THR A 64 -16.11 -2.82 -13.53
N THR A 65 -16.23 -1.54 -13.91
CA THR A 65 -15.12 -0.58 -13.91
C THR A 65 -14.72 -0.18 -12.50
N ASP A 66 -15.68 -0.04 -11.59
CA ASP A 66 -15.41 0.26 -10.17
C ASP A 66 -14.71 -0.92 -9.48
N ILE A 67 -15.13 -2.15 -9.79
CA ILE A 67 -14.43 -3.38 -9.37
C ILE A 67 -12.99 -3.39 -9.87
N LYS A 68 -12.75 -3.08 -11.15
CA LYS A 68 -11.39 -3.02 -11.73
C LYS A 68 -10.52 -1.97 -11.03
N ARG A 69 -11.08 -0.80 -10.74
CA ARG A 69 -10.39 0.30 -10.03
C ARG A 69 -10.07 -0.07 -8.59
N LEU A 70 -11.00 -0.71 -7.88
CA LEU A 70 -10.77 -1.24 -6.53
C LEU A 70 -9.66 -2.29 -6.53
N ARG A 71 -9.71 -3.27 -7.44
CA ARG A 71 -8.67 -4.30 -7.59
C ARG A 71 -7.29 -3.68 -7.87
N LYS A 72 -7.22 -2.66 -8.73
CA LYS A 72 -5.98 -1.96 -9.05
C LYS A 72 -5.43 -1.22 -7.82
N ASN A 73 -6.27 -0.46 -7.12
CA ASN A 73 -5.84 0.25 -5.91
C ASN A 73 -5.37 -0.71 -4.80
N ILE A 74 -6.06 -1.85 -4.63
CA ILE A 74 -5.64 -2.91 -3.70
C ILE A 74 -4.28 -3.48 -4.10
N TYR A 75 -4.07 -3.78 -5.39
CA TYR A 75 -2.79 -4.28 -5.89
C TYR A 75 -1.65 -3.27 -5.68
N GLU A 76 -1.88 -2.00 -5.95
CA GLU A 76 -0.91 -0.91 -5.75
C GLU A 76 -0.54 -0.73 -4.27
N ALA A 77 -1.51 -0.83 -3.36
CA ALA A 77 -1.25 -0.80 -1.92
C ALA A 77 -0.47 -2.04 -1.45
N ARG A 78 -0.81 -3.24 -1.97
CA ARG A 78 -0.09 -4.49 -1.68
C ARG A 78 1.37 -4.44 -2.11
N ARG A 79 1.67 -3.92 -3.30
CA ARG A 79 3.05 -3.78 -3.82
C ARG A 79 3.97 -2.96 -2.92
N LYS A 80 3.44 -2.03 -2.13
CA LYS A 80 4.23 -1.17 -1.24
C LYS A 80 4.56 -1.81 0.10
N VAL A 81 3.85 -2.87 0.50
CA VAL A 81 3.92 -3.42 1.87
C VAL A 81 4.41 -4.86 1.90
N LEU A 82 4.13 -5.67 0.86
CA LEU A 82 4.45 -7.10 0.86
C LEU A 82 5.48 -7.45 -0.22
N PRO A 83 6.38 -8.41 0.06
CA PRO A 83 7.28 -8.95 -0.95
C PRO A 83 6.47 -9.57 -2.10
N ALA A 84 7.04 -9.53 -3.30
CA ALA A 84 6.42 -10.16 -4.46
C ALA A 84 6.25 -11.66 -4.18
N ASN A 85 5.07 -12.19 -4.54
CA ASN A 85 4.87 -13.63 -4.46
C ASN A 85 5.84 -14.30 -5.44
N PRO A 86 6.60 -15.32 -5.03
CA PRO A 86 7.51 -16.02 -5.91
C PRO A 86 6.75 -16.59 -7.11
N LYS A 87 7.34 -16.44 -8.30
CA LYS A 87 6.72 -16.83 -9.58
C LYS A 87 7.09 -18.23 -10.02
N ASN A 88 8.12 -18.81 -9.43
CA ASN A 88 8.65 -20.12 -9.75
C ASN A 88 9.32 -20.72 -8.50
N ILE A 89 9.63 -22.02 -8.56
CA ILE A 89 10.22 -22.76 -7.44
C ILE A 89 11.59 -22.22 -7.01
N GLN A 90 12.37 -21.66 -7.93
CA GLN A 90 13.66 -21.06 -7.63
C GLN A 90 13.51 -19.83 -6.73
N GLU A 91 12.57 -18.94 -7.04
CA GLU A 91 12.25 -17.77 -6.19
C GLU A 91 11.70 -18.22 -4.81
N VAL A 92 11.00 -19.36 -4.75
CA VAL A 92 10.58 -19.96 -3.47
C VAL A 92 11.80 -20.42 -2.67
N HIS A 93 12.75 -21.12 -3.29
CA HIS A 93 13.97 -21.59 -2.63
C HIS A 93 14.84 -20.43 -2.12
N GLU A 94 14.98 -19.36 -2.90
CA GLU A 94 15.70 -18.15 -2.49
C GLU A 94 15.05 -17.50 -1.26
N TYR A 95 13.72 -17.40 -1.26
CA TYR A 95 12.96 -16.87 -0.13
C TYR A 95 13.10 -17.74 1.13
N LEU A 96 13.05 -19.06 0.96
CA LEU A 96 13.26 -20.03 2.04
C LEU A 96 14.67 -19.98 2.62
N GLY A 97 15.69 -19.84 1.76
CA GLY A 97 17.07 -19.66 2.18
C GLY A 97 17.25 -18.40 3.04
N ALA A 98 16.61 -17.29 2.68
CA ALA A 98 16.62 -16.07 3.48
C ALA A 98 15.88 -16.20 4.83
N MET A 99 14.91 -17.11 4.94
CA MET A 99 14.17 -17.35 6.18
C MET A 99 14.89 -18.26 7.19
N ASP A 100 15.95 -18.97 6.76
CA ASP A 100 16.73 -19.94 7.54
C ASP A 100 15.85 -20.96 8.31
N LEU A 101 14.87 -21.53 7.63
CA LEU A 101 13.95 -22.54 8.17
C LEU A 101 14.60 -23.93 8.14
N LYS A 102 15.48 -24.22 9.10
CA LYS A 102 16.20 -25.50 9.15
C LYS A 102 15.89 -26.35 10.39
N THR A 103 15.82 -27.66 10.21
CA THR A 103 15.71 -28.69 11.26
C THR A 103 17.10 -29.11 11.74
N LYS A 104 17.19 -30.08 12.66
CA LYS A 104 18.45 -30.48 13.32
C LYS A 104 19.20 -31.64 12.66
N GLN A 105 18.71 -32.21 11.57
CA GLN A 105 19.33 -33.37 10.92
C GLN A 105 20.42 -32.96 9.93
N GLU A 106 21.44 -33.81 9.73
CA GLU A 106 22.38 -33.63 8.63
C GLU A 106 21.70 -33.97 7.30
N PRO A 107 21.72 -33.08 6.28
CA PRO A 107 21.00 -33.27 5.02
C PRO A 107 21.28 -34.61 4.33
N TYR A 108 22.54 -35.05 4.35
CA TYR A 108 22.97 -36.28 3.66
C TYR A 108 22.55 -37.55 4.41
N GLU A 109 22.39 -37.48 5.73
CA GLU A 109 21.98 -38.62 6.55
C GLU A 109 20.46 -38.84 6.52
N VAL A 110 19.68 -37.84 6.09
CA VAL A 110 18.20 -37.92 6.11
C VAL A 110 17.70 -39.09 5.26
N PHE A 111 18.18 -39.21 4.01
CA PHE A 111 17.71 -40.24 3.09
C PHE A 111 18.17 -41.63 3.53
N GLU A 112 19.45 -41.77 3.88
CA GLU A 112 20.01 -43.04 4.37
C GLU A 112 19.27 -43.53 5.62
N CYS A 113 19.06 -42.64 6.60
CA CYS A 113 18.32 -42.97 7.81
C CYS A 113 16.87 -43.41 7.53
N PHE A 114 16.21 -42.79 6.54
CA PHE A 114 14.86 -43.18 6.13
C PHE A 114 14.84 -44.58 5.51
N VAL A 115 15.76 -44.87 4.59
CA VAL A 115 15.83 -46.19 3.93
C VAL A 115 16.23 -47.28 4.92
N ASP A 116 17.31 -47.07 5.66
CA ASP A 116 17.93 -48.11 6.47
C ASP A 116 17.15 -48.41 7.76
N ASN A 117 16.48 -47.42 8.35
CA ASN A 117 15.77 -47.60 9.61
C ASN A 117 14.25 -47.65 9.44
N PHE A 118 13.67 -46.67 8.73
CA PHE A 118 12.21 -46.55 8.64
C PHE A 118 11.62 -47.54 7.63
N MET A 119 12.21 -47.66 6.44
CA MET A 119 11.69 -48.58 5.43
C MET A 119 11.95 -50.05 5.79
N ALA A 120 13.03 -50.34 6.49
CA ALA A 120 13.34 -51.68 6.99
C ALA A 120 12.33 -52.20 8.04
N ASN A 121 11.80 -51.31 8.90
CA ASN A 121 10.90 -51.66 10.00
C ASN A 121 9.43 -51.30 9.73
N ARG A 122 9.07 -50.91 8.50
CA ARG A 122 7.71 -50.45 8.20
C ARG A 122 6.69 -51.58 8.28
N PRO A 123 5.47 -51.32 8.78
CA PRO A 123 4.38 -52.29 8.69
C PRO A 123 3.98 -52.51 7.23
N ILE A 124 3.47 -53.72 6.93
CA ILE A 124 2.94 -54.05 5.61
C ILE A 124 1.56 -53.39 5.48
N ASP A 125 1.56 -52.16 5.00
CA ASP A 125 0.37 -51.34 4.77
C ASP A 125 0.57 -50.49 3.50
N ASP A 126 -0.46 -50.48 2.64
CA ASP A 126 -0.47 -49.74 1.38
C ASP A 126 -0.47 -48.21 1.61
N LEU A 127 -1.16 -47.74 2.66
CA LEU A 127 -1.18 -46.32 3.02
C LEU A 127 0.20 -45.84 3.49
N VAL A 128 0.89 -46.66 4.29
CA VAL A 128 2.25 -46.38 4.74
C VAL A 128 3.21 -46.35 3.55
N SER A 129 3.04 -47.28 2.61
CA SER A 129 3.83 -47.30 1.37
C SER A 129 3.63 -46.02 0.54
N LYS A 130 2.38 -45.61 0.31
CA LYS A 130 2.06 -44.37 -0.42
C LYS A 130 2.59 -43.12 0.27
N TYR A 131 2.53 -43.07 1.60
CA TYR A 131 3.09 -41.96 2.36
C TYR A 131 4.63 -41.94 2.27
N SER A 132 5.28 -43.10 2.33
CA SER A 132 6.72 -43.20 2.11
C SER A 132 7.13 -42.71 0.72
N ASP A 133 6.43 -43.13 -0.34
CA ASP A 133 6.69 -42.67 -1.71
C ASP A 133 6.54 -41.15 -1.81
N TYR A 134 5.48 -40.60 -1.22
CA TYR A 134 5.27 -39.15 -1.14
C TYR A 134 6.46 -38.44 -0.48
N LEU A 135 6.99 -38.96 0.63
CA LEU A 135 8.16 -38.37 1.29
C LEU A 135 9.40 -38.38 0.38
N VAL A 136 9.66 -39.50 -0.30
CA VAL A 136 10.80 -39.64 -1.21
C VAL A 136 10.73 -38.64 -2.36
N ASP A 137 9.55 -38.54 -2.99
CA ASP A 137 9.33 -37.72 -4.16
C ASP A 137 9.34 -36.22 -3.87
N ASN A 138 8.99 -35.82 -2.64
CA ASN A 138 8.82 -34.40 -2.27
C ASN A 138 9.92 -33.85 -1.37
N TYR A 139 10.61 -34.70 -0.58
CA TYR A 139 11.47 -34.22 0.51
C TYR A 139 12.84 -34.87 0.65
N LEU A 140 13.03 -36.11 0.19
CA LEU A 140 14.21 -36.89 0.58
C LEU A 140 15.26 -37.03 -0.52
N THR A 141 14.87 -36.93 -1.80
CA THR A 141 15.79 -37.02 -2.93
C THR A 141 16.41 -35.67 -3.29
N GLU A 142 17.53 -35.67 -4.01
CA GLU A 142 18.17 -34.42 -4.46
C GLU A 142 17.35 -33.69 -5.54
N ASN A 143 16.51 -34.43 -6.28
CA ASN A 143 15.72 -33.93 -7.40
C ASN A 143 14.29 -33.57 -7.02
N CYS A 144 13.91 -33.67 -5.75
CA CYS A 144 12.57 -33.29 -5.31
C CYS A 144 12.41 -31.76 -5.20
N ASP A 145 11.17 -31.32 -5.05
CA ASP A 145 10.83 -29.91 -4.93
C ASP A 145 11.40 -29.26 -3.65
N TYR A 146 11.62 -30.04 -2.59
CA TYR A 146 12.12 -29.57 -1.30
C TYR A 146 13.21 -30.49 -0.73
N PRO A 147 14.42 -30.50 -1.32
CA PRO A 147 15.48 -31.43 -0.94
C PRO A 147 15.98 -31.19 0.49
N PRO A 148 16.57 -32.20 1.16
CA PRO A 148 17.06 -32.07 2.54
C PRO A 148 18.02 -30.89 2.75
N THR A 149 18.79 -30.52 1.73
CA THR A 149 19.70 -29.35 1.76
C THR A 149 18.99 -28.02 2.02
N LEU A 150 17.69 -27.93 1.70
CA LEU A 150 16.86 -26.74 1.88
C LEU A 150 16.36 -26.59 3.31
N TRP A 151 16.04 -27.70 3.98
CA TRP A 151 15.32 -27.69 5.26
C TRP A 151 16.03 -28.42 6.40
N ALA A 152 17.11 -29.16 6.15
CA ALA A 152 17.93 -29.82 7.17
C ALA A 152 19.29 -29.12 7.32
N SER A 153 19.85 -29.15 8.52
CA SER A 153 21.24 -28.80 8.79
C SER A 153 21.54 -29.19 10.24
N ALA A 154 22.60 -29.96 10.48
CA ALA A 154 22.93 -30.27 11.87
C ALA A 154 23.58 -29.03 12.51
N SER A 155 22.80 -28.40 13.37
CA SER A 155 23.22 -27.23 14.11
C SER A 155 22.67 -27.33 15.53
N SER A 156 23.48 -26.94 16.49
CA SER A 156 23.10 -26.80 17.91
C SER A 156 22.15 -25.64 18.17
N SER A 157 21.68 -24.94 17.13
CA SER A 157 20.77 -23.80 17.25
C SER A 157 19.47 -24.18 17.98
N LEU A 158 19.18 -23.42 19.04
CA LEU A 158 17.94 -23.53 19.83
C LEU A 158 16.68 -23.11 19.04
N ARG A 159 16.83 -22.50 17.87
CA ARG A 159 15.71 -22.05 17.02
C ARG A 159 15.12 -23.15 16.14
N ARG A 160 15.66 -24.38 16.19
CA ARG A 160 15.35 -25.48 15.27
C ARG A 160 14.46 -26.55 15.92
N THR A 161 13.55 -27.10 15.13
CA THR A 161 12.61 -28.13 15.59
C THR A 161 13.22 -29.53 15.46
N THR A 162 12.78 -30.45 16.32
CA THR A 162 13.10 -31.89 16.26
C THR A 162 12.23 -32.64 15.24
N ASN A 163 11.13 -32.04 14.81
CA ASN A 163 10.27 -32.59 13.78
C ASN A 163 10.83 -32.24 12.39
N ASN A 164 10.70 -33.21 11.48
CA ASN A 164 11.33 -33.29 10.16
C ASN A 164 10.73 -32.31 9.12
N CYS A 165 10.68 -32.68 7.85
CA CYS A 165 10.04 -31.94 6.73
C CYS A 165 8.64 -31.37 7.02
N GLU A 166 7.82 -32.01 7.86
CA GLU A 166 6.50 -31.49 8.25
C GLU A 166 6.59 -30.17 9.04
N SER A 167 7.60 -30.00 9.89
CA SER A 167 7.78 -28.75 10.64
C SER A 167 8.31 -27.63 9.78
N PHE A 168 9.11 -27.96 8.78
CA PHE A 168 9.47 -27.01 7.73
C PHE A 168 8.21 -26.49 7.03
N HIS A 169 7.31 -27.37 6.57
CA HIS A 169 6.06 -26.95 5.91
C HIS A 169 5.08 -26.21 6.82
N ALA A 170 4.94 -26.64 8.06
CA ALA A 170 4.08 -25.96 9.02
C ALA A 170 4.56 -24.52 9.30
N ASN A 171 5.89 -24.32 9.38
CA ASN A 171 6.47 -23.00 9.60
C ASN A 171 6.40 -22.14 8.33
N PHE A 172 6.66 -22.74 7.16
CA PHE A 172 6.47 -22.09 5.87
C PHE A 172 5.04 -21.58 5.67
N ASN A 173 4.03 -22.41 5.97
CA ASN A 173 2.63 -22.04 5.86
C ASN A 173 2.22 -20.92 6.83
N LYS A 174 2.84 -20.85 8.02
CA LYS A 174 2.61 -19.76 8.98
C LYS A 174 3.20 -18.43 8.52
N LYS A 175 4.37 -18.46 7.88
CA LYS A 175 5.08 -17.25 7.42
C LYS A 175 4.62 -16.78 6.03
N SER A 176 4.00 -17.66 5.26
CA SER A 176 3.32 -17.29 4.02
C SER A 176 2.06 -16.47 4.34
N PRO A 177 1.80 -15.34 3.65
CA PRO A 177 0.65 -14.50 3.95
C PRO A 177 -0.65 -15.28 3.77
N SER A 178 -1.24 -15.69 4.89
CA SER A 178 -2.48 -16.47 4.88
C SER A 178 -3.63 -15.67 4.29
N ILE A 179 -4.66 -16.36 3.79
CA ILE A 179 -5.91 -15.74 3.36
C ILE A 179 -6.53 -14.86 4.47
N ASN A 180 -6.28 -15.16 5.74
CA ASN A 180 -6.73 -14.35 6.87
C ASN A 180 -5.98 -13.01 6.97
N THR A 181 -4.70 -12.99 6.63
CA THR A 181 -3.91 -11.75 6.52
C THR A 181 -4.47 -10.87 5.39
N LEU A 182 -4.87 -11.49 4.28
CA LEU A 182 -5.56 -10.81 3.17
C LEU A 182 -6.90 -10.21 3.64
N VAL A 183 -7.74 -10.99 4.31
CA VAL A 183 -9.04 -10.55 4.83
C VAL A 183 -8.88 -9.40 5.83
N ASN A 184 -7.92 -9.49 6.76
CA ASN A 184 -7.68 -8.45 7.76
C ASN A 184 -7.25 -7.11 7.13
N VAL A 185 -6.37 -7.12 6.11
CA VAL A 185 -5.98 -5.90 5.40
C VAL A 185 -7.16 -5.31 4.63
N LEU A 186 -7.98 -6.17 4.00
CA LEU A 186 -9.18 -5.73 3.27
C LEU A 186 -10.20 -5.09 4.21
N ILE A 187 -10.47 -5.69 5.37
CA ILE A 187 -11.44 -5.16 6.34
C ILE A 187 -10.87 -3.90 7.01
N ASN A 188 -9.68 -3.98 7.60
CA ASN A 188 -9.19 -2.93 8.50
C ASN A 188 -8.71 -1.68 7.77
N GLN A 189 -8.14 -1.82 6.57
CA GLN A 189 -7.60 -0.67 5.85
C GLN A 189 -8.55 -0.21 4.75
N VAL A 190 -9.03 -1.12 3.91
CA VAL A 190 -9.82 -0.74 2.74
C VAL A 190 -11.28 -0.51 3.09
N GLN A 191 -11.94 -1.43 3.80
CA GLN A 191 -13.33 -1.24 4.19
C GLN A 191 -13.46 -0.09 5.18
N THR A 192 -12.57 0.07 6.17
CA THR A 192 -12.59 1.21 7.08
C THR A 192 -12.47 2.55 6.35
N GLU A 193 -11.50 2.72 5.44
CA GLU A 193 -11.37 3.97 4.68
C GLU A 193 -12.58 4.24 3.79
N VAL A 194 -13.12 3.20 3.15
CA VAL A 194 -14.31 3.32 2.28
C VAL A 194 -15.54 3.66 3.12
N TYR A 195 -15.75 3.00 4.26
CA TYR A 195 -16.85 3.31 5.18
C TYR A 195 -16.74 4.71 5.76
N ILE A 196 -15.53 5.17 6.11
CA ILE A 196 -15.30 6.55 6.56
C ILE A 196 -15.64 7.52 5.43
N LYS A 197 -15.14 7.31 4.21
CA LYS A 197 -15.45 8.18 3.05
C LYS A 197 -16.94 8.20 2.69
N LEU A 198 -17.62 7.06 2.79
CA LEU A 198 -19.06 6.95 2.57
C LEU A 198 -19.87 7.65 3.66
N ARG A 199 -19.49 7.52 4.93
CA ARG A 199 -20.15 8.22 6.04
C ARG A 199 -19.85 9.72 6.07
N SER A 200 -18.73 10.14 5.50
CA SER A 200 -18.33 11.55 5.39
C SER A 200 -18.82 12.23 4.11
N ILE A 201 -19.64 11.56 3.28
CA ILE A 201 -20.08 12.09 1.98
C ILE A 201 -20.96 13.35 2.10
N HIS A 202 -21.58 13.55 3.27
CA HIS A 202 -22.39 14.74 3.59
C HIS A 202 -21.58 15.85 4.24
N LEU A 203 -20.33 15.57 4.61
CA LEU A 203 -19.42 16.59 5.14
C LEU A 203 -18.76 17.30 3.96
N PRO A 204 -18.83 18.64 3.89
CA PRO A 204 -18.13 19.38 2.86
C PRO A 204 -16.64 19.06 2.93
N ASN A 205 -16.06 18.68 1.78
CA ASN A 205 -14.66 18.30 1.66
C ASN A 205 -13.78 19.56 1.73
N VAL A 206 -13.64 20.13 2.93
CA VAL A 206 -12.79 21.28 3.17
C VAL A 206 -11.40 20.75 3.43
N ALA A 207 -10.54 20.78 2.42
CA ALA A 207 -9.10 20.75 2.66
C ALA A 207 -8.81 21.88 3.66
N GLN A 208 -8.39 21.50 4.87
CA GLN A 208 -8.07 22.45 5.94
C GLN A 208 -6.81 23.24 5.58
N ASP A 209 -6.93 24.22 4.68
CA ASP A 209 -5.94 25.28 4.62
C ASP A 209 -6.10 26.11 5.89
N ARG A 210 -5.10 26.02 6.78
CA ARG A 210 -5.04 26.76 8.03
C ARG A 210 -5.31 28.25 7.80
N ARG A 211 -4.89 28.83 6.67
CA ARG A 211 -5.12 30.24 6.33
C ARG A 211 -6.59 30.56 6.10
N VAL A 212 -7.35 29.63 5.52
CA VAL A 212 -8.79 29.80 5.29
C VAL A 212 -9.54 29.74 6.61
N ARG A 213 -9.17 28.82 7.50
CA ARG A 213 -9.75 28.74 8.87
C ARG A 213 -9.40 29.96 9.71
N ASP A 214 -8.14 30.40 9.70
CA ASP A 214 -7.70 31.58 10.46
C ASP A 214 -8.42 32.84 9.95
N ARG A 215 -8.64 32.95 8.64
CA ARG A 215 -9.45 34.03 8.04
C ARG A 215 -10.92 33.93 8.42
N GLN A 216 -11.51 32.74 8.42
CA GLN A 216 -12.90 32.54 8.84
C GLN A 216 -13.10 32.95 10.30
N ASN A 217 -12.24 32.46 11.20
CA ASN A 217 -12.28 32.79 12.63
C ASN A 217 -12.14 34.30 12.86
N ARG A 218 -11.22 34.96 12.14
CA ARG A 218 -11.04 36.41 12.23
C ARG A 218 -12.27 37.18 11.74
N ASN A 219 -12.87 36.75 10.63
CA ASN A 219 -14.09 37.36 10.10
C ASN A 219 -15.27 37.17 11.07
N GLU A 220 -15.43 35.99 11.66
CA GLU A 220 -16.47 35.71 12.65
C GLU A 220 -16.32 36.56 13.92
N GLN A 221 -15.09 36.79 14.38
CA GLN A 221 -14.82 37.72 15.49
C GLN A 221 -15.26 39.15 15.16
N PHE A 222 -14.89 39.69 14.01
CA PHE A 222 -15.30 41.04 13.61
C PHE A 222 -16.81 41.15 13.34
N ILE A 223 -17.44 40.11 12.78
CA ILE A 223 -18.90 40.07 12.60
C ILE A 223 -19.60 40.12 13.96
N THR A 224 -19.09 39.39 14.95
CA THR A 224 -19.65 39.36 16.30
C THR A 224 -19.48 40.71 17.00
N GLN A 225 -18.29 41.32 16.92
CA GLN A 225 -18.03 42.65 17.47
C GLN A 225 -18.94 43.71 16.84
N TYR A 226 -19.17 43.66 15.53
CA TYR A 226 -20.07 44.59 14.85
C TYR A 226 -21.54 44.38 15.28
N LYS A 227 -22.01 43.13 15.33
CA LYS A 227 -23.37 42.80 15.78
C LYS A 227 -23.62 43.23 17.24
N ASN A 228 -22.60 43.15 18.08
CA ASN A 228 -22.67 43.56 19.48
C ASN A 228 -22.46 45.08 19.66
N GLY A 229 -22.28 45.85 18.58
CA GLY A 229 -22.06 47.29 18.62
C GLY A 229 -20.69 47.72 19.16
N CYS A 230 -19.74 46.79 19.32
CA CYS A 230 -18.41 47.08 19.83
C CYS A 230 -17.50 47.78 18.81
N ILE A 231 -17.81 47.63 17.52
CA ILE A 231 -17.15 48.33 16.42
C ILE A 231 -18.22 48.92 15.51
N ASP A 232 -17.94 50.08 14.92
CA ASP A 232 -18.85 50.71 13.97
C ASP A 232 -18.73 50.07 12.56
N ARG A 233 -19.64 50.47 11.67
CA ARG A 233 -19.71 49.94 10.31
C ARG A 233 -18.44 50.23 9.51
N TYR A 234 -17.81 51.38 9.75
CA TYR A 234 -16.61 51.78 9.02
C TYR A 234 -15.42 50.90 9.43
N GLU A 235 -15.22 50.71 10.73
CA GLU A 235 -14.14 49.89 11.28
C GLU A 235 -14.32 48.40 10.91
N PHE A 236 -15.56 47.90 10.89
CA PHE A 236 -15.88 46.56 10.40
C PHE A 236 -15.52 46.35 8.91
N VAL A 237 -15.92 47.28 8.03
CA VAL A 237 -15.65 47.20 6.58
C VAL A 237 -14.15 47.29 6.31
N LYS A 238 -13.44 48.15 7.04
CA LYS A 238 -11.99 48.33 6.95
C LYS A 238 -11.21 47.06 7.28
N GLU A 239 -11.61 46.29 8.30
CA GLU A 239 -10.91 45.08 8.71
C GLU A 239 -11.26 43.83 7.86
N ILE A 240 -12.47 43.77 7.29
CA ILE A 240 -12.90 42.65 6.43
C ILE A 240 -12.54 42.85 4.94
N SER A 241 -12.48 44.09 4.46
CA SER A 241 -12.25 44.40 3.04
C SER A 241 -10.78 44.31 2.65
N TYR A 242 -10.48 43.48 1.65
CA TYR A 242 -9.12 43.30 1.12
C TYR A 242 -8.53 44.59 0.52
N ASN A 243 -9.38 45.45 -0.05
CA ASN A 243 -8.95 46.69 -0.70
C ASN A 243 -8.40 47.73 0.29
N TYR A 244 -8.86 47.75 1.55
CA TYR A 244 -8.37 48.69 2.56
C TYR A 244 -7.00 48.31 3.12
N MET A 245 -6.63 47.02 3.13
CA MET A 245 -5.30 46.58 3.57
C MET A 245 -4.16 47.03 2.64
N HIS A 246 -4.44 47.25 1.35
CA HIS A 246 -3.44 47.71 0.39
C HIS A 246 -3.06 49.20 0.53
N TRP A 247 -3.91 50.02 1.14
CA TRP A 247 -3.62 51.44 1.41
C TRP A 247 -2.62 51.67 2.56
N ARG A 248 -2.26 50.62 3.32
CA ARG A 248 -1.29 50.68 4.43
C ARG A 248 0.18 50.49 4.02
N LYS A 249 0.47 50.16 2.76
CA LYS A 249 1.83 49.86 2.27
C LYS A 249 2.35 50.84 1.21
N ARG A 250 1.79 52.06 1.17
CA ARG A 250 2.37 53.20 0.46
C ARG A 250 2.69 54.30 1.44
#